data_AF-A0A9W8AVG3-F1
#
_entry.id   AF-A0A9W8AVG3-F1
#
_cell.length_a   1.000
_cell.length_b   1.000
_cell.length_c   1.000
_cell.angle_alpha   90.00
_cell.angle_beta   90.00
_cell.angle_gamma   90.00
#
_symmetry.space_group_name_H-M   'P 1'
#
loop_
_entity.id
_entity.type
_entity.pdbx_description
1 polymer ?
#
loop_
_entity_poly.entity_id
_entity_poly.type
_entity_poly.pdbx_seq_one_letter_code
_entity_poly.pdbx_strand_id
1 'polypeptide(L)' 'MSALSTKENQFLKLARMHPEGLTDSIIETELPHFELDDVVNVANSLSSKSLIQLMRQGTGIVYKAKTDDEAKK' A
#
# COMPACT_ATOMS: atom_id res chain seq x y z
N MET A 1 4.89 9.04 17.00
CA MET A 1 4.78 8.82 15.54
C MET A 1 5.74 7.70 15.18
N SER A 2 5.24 6.51 14.86
CA SER A 2 6.12 5.42 14.42
C SER A 2 6.70 5.78 13.05
N ALA A 3 8.02 5.86 12.94
CA ALA A 3 8.69 6.09 11.67
C ALA A 3 8.32 4.97 10.68
N LEU A 4 8.09 5.34 9.42
CA LEU A 4 7.90 4.39 8.34
C LEU A 4 9.26 3.86 7.88
N SER A 5 9.36 2.55 7.68
CA SER A 5 10.50 1.87 7.09
C SER A 5 10.72 2.32 5.64
N THR A 6 11.90 2.04 5.08
CA THR A 6 12.19 2.38 3.67
C THR A 6 11.19 1.74 2.71
N LYS A 7 10.87 0.45 2.92
CA LYS A 7 9.88 -0.28 2.11
C LYS A 7 8.48 0.30 2.25
N GLU A 8 8.07 0.64 3.47
CA GLU A 8 6.76 1.29 3.73
C GLU A 8 6.64 2.65 3.04
N ASN A 9 7.70 3.47 3.07
CA ASN A 9 7.72 4.76 2.37
C ASN A 9 7.64 4.60 0.84
N GLN A 10 8.34 3.62 0.27
CA GLN A 10 8.29 3.33 -1.17
C GLN A 10 6.89 2.88 -1.59
N PHE A 11 6.33 1.90 -0.87
CA PHE A 11 4.99 1.38 -1.14
C PHE A 11 3.92 2.48 -1.01
N LEU A 12 3.98 3.29 0.05
CA LEU A 12 3.02 4.38 0.25
C LEU A 12 3.14 5.46 -0.83
N LYS A 13 4.36 5.80 -1.26
CA LYS A 13 4.56 6.73 -2.38
C LYS A 13 3.93 6.19 -3.66
N LEU A 14 4.16 4.91 -3.97
CA LEU A 14 3.54 4.25 -5.12
C LEU A 14 2.01 4.28 -5.02
N ALA A 15 1.45 3.94 -3.85
CA ALA A 15 -0.01 3.96 -3.64
C ALA A 15 -0.63 5.36 -3.77
N ARG A 16 0.14 6.42 -3.54
CA ARG A 16 -0.29 7.82 -3.77
C ARG A 16 -0.23 8.22 -5.24
N MET A 17 0.69 7.63 -6.02
CA MET A 17 0.79 7.85 -7.47
C MET A 17 -0.31 7.11 -8.25
N HIS A 18 -0.87 6.04 -7.67
CA HIS A 18 -1.99 5.27 -8.23
C HIS A 18 -3.27 5.48 -7.39
N PRO A 19 -4.02 6.58 -7.59
CA PRO A 19 -5.25 6.85 -6.85
C PRO A 19 -6.36 5.82 -7.11
N GLU A 20 -6.27 5.06 -8.20
CA GLU A 20 -7.15 3.94 -8.51
C GLU A 20 -6.82 2.68 -7.68
N GLY A 21 -5.63 2.66 -7.07
CA GLY A 21 -5.12 1.59 -6.22
C GLY A 21 -4.02 0.77 -6.91
N LEU A 22 -3.20 0.11 -6.08
CA LEU A 22 -2.15 -0.80 -6.51
C LEU A 22 -2.69 -2.22 -6.60
N THR A 23 -2.51 -2.86 -7.75
CA THR A 23 -2.70 -4.31 -7.91
C THR A 23 -1.37 -5.03 -7.75
N ASP A 24 -1.41 -6.34 -7.57
CA ASP A 24 -0.20 -7.17 -7.51
C ASP A 24 0.69 -6.94 -8.74
N SER A 25 0.12 -6.82 -9.95
CA SER A 25 0.87 -6.54 -11.18
C SER A 25 1.59 -5.18 -11.19
N ILE A 26 0.98 -4.14 -10.61
CA ILE A 26 1.62 -2.81 -10.49
C ILE A 26 2.78 -2.91 -9.49
N ILE A 27 2.58 -3.64 -8.38
CA ILE A 27 3.61 -3.84 -7.37
C ILE A 27 4.79 -4.63 -7.93
N GLU A 28 4.54 -5.71 -8.67
CA GLU A 28 5.59 -6.51 -9.33
C GLU A 28 6.38 -5.68 -10.36
N THR A 29 5.72 -4.75 -11.05
CA THR A 29 6.36 -3.91 -12.07
C THR A 29 7.20 -2.79 -11.46
N GLU A 30 6.64 -2.07 -10.49
CA GLU A 30 7.25 -0.85 -9.94
C GLU A 30 8.14 -1.13 -8.72
N LEU A 31 7.88 -2.24 -8.01
CA LEU A 31 8.64 -2.73 -6.87
C LEU A 31 9.09 -4.18 -7.10
N PRO A 32 9.88 -4.47 -8.15
CA PRO A 32 10.29 -5.84 -8.49
C PRO A 32 11.18 -6.51 -7.42
N HIS A 33 11.68 -5.74 -6.45
CA HIS A 33 12.46 -6.22 -5.31
C HIS A 33 11.62 -6.57 -4.07
N PHE A 34 10.30 -6.35 -4.11
CA PHE A 34 9.42 -6.72 -3.01
C PHE A 34 9.00 -8.18 -3.19
N GLU A 35 9.35 -9.01 -2.23
CA GLU A 35 8.80 -10.36 -2.17
C GLU A 35 7.35 -10.31 -1.67
N LEU A 36 6.59 -11.38 -1.91
CA LEU A 36 5.18 -11.46 -1.50
C LEU A 36 5.02 -11.18 0.02
N ASP A 37 5.93 -11.72 0.83
CA ASP A 37 5.99 -11.46 2.27
C ASP A 37 6.24 -9.99 2.61
N ASP A 38 7.10 -9.30 1.86
CA ASP A 38 7.33 -7.87 2.05
C ASP A 38 6.07 -7.06 1.73
N VAL A 39 5.39 -7.38 0.63
CA VAL A 39 4.14 -6.72 0.24
C VAL A 39 3.10 -6.86 1.33
N VAL A 40 2.88 -8.09 1.81
CA VAL A 40 1.89 -8.37 2.85
C VAL A 40 2.25 -7.67 4.16
N ASN A 41 3.51 -7.74 4.59
CA ASN A 41 3.97 -7.11 5.84
C ASN A 41 3.87 -5.58 5.77
N VAL A 42 4.30 -4.98 4.67
CA VAL A 42 4.22 -3.53 4.44
C VAL A 42 2.77 -3.09 4.34
N ALA A 43 1.93 -3.80 3.60
CA ALA A 43 0.52 -3.47 3.45
C ALA A 43 -0.22 -3.56 4.79
N ASN A 44 0.01 -4.62 5.58
CA ASN A 44 -0.59 -4.78 6.90
C ASN A 44 -0.13 -3.69 7.88
N SER A 45 1.16 -3.33 7.85
CA SER A 45 1.70 -2.26 8.70
C SER A 45 1.11 -0.90 8.33
N LEU A 46 1.10 -0.54 7.04
CA LEU A 46 0.52 0.71 6.55
C LEU A 46 -0.98 0.79 6.77
N SER A 47 -1.70 -0.34 6.64
CA SER A 47 -3.13 -0.40 6.90
C SER A 47 -3.45 -0.24 8.38
N SER A 48 -2.67 -0.87 9.27
CA SER A 48 -2.79 -0.69 10.72
C SER A 48 -2.53 0.76 11.15
N LYS A 49 -1.70 1.49 10.41
CA LYS A 49 -1.44 2.93 10.60
C LYS A 49 -2.50 3.83 9.94
N SER A 50 -3.55 3.26 9.32
CA SER A 50 -4.56 3.99 8.54
C SER A 50 -3.99 4.86 7.42
N LEU A 51 -2.86 4.45 6.83
CA LEU A 51 -2.23 5.15 5.69
C LEU A 51 -2.68 4.59 4.35
N ILE A 52 -3.10 3.32 4.32
CA ILE A 52 -3.68 2.68 3.15
C ILE A 52 -4.95 1.93 3.54
N GLN A 53 -5.76 1.63 2.53
CA GLN A 53 -6.90 0.75 2.59
C GLN A 53 -6.68 -0.43 1.66
N LEU A 54 -6.95 -1.64 2.15
CA LEU A 54 -7.04 -2.83 1.32
C LEU A 54 -8.48 -2.98 0.84
N MET A 55 -8.66 -3.15 -0.46
CA MET A 55 -9.94 -3.41 -1.09
C MET A 55 -9.86 -4.72 -1.85
N ARG A 56 -10.82 -5.62 -1.67
CA ARG A 56 -10.93 -6.79 -2.54
C ARG A 56 -11.63 -6.39 -3.83
N GLN A 57 -10.97 -6.59 -4.97
CA GLN A 57 -11.55 -6.33 -6.29
C GLN A 57 -11.47 -7.61 -7.13
N GLY A 58 -12.63 -8.22 -7.38
CA GLY A 58 -12.69 -9.51 -8.06
C GLY A 58 -11.94 -10.60 -7.29
N THR A 59 -10.94 -11.21 -7.94
CA THR A 59 -10.08 -12.25 -7.37
C THR A 59 -8.82 -11.71 -6.69
N GLY A 60 -8.53 -10.41 -6.79
CA GLY A 60 -7.31 -9.79 -6.30
C GLY A 60 -7.53 -8.81 -5.14
N ILE A 61 -6.41 -8.33 -4.59
CA ILE A 61 -6.37 -7.27 -3.59
C ILE A 61 -5.84 -6.00 -4.26
N VAL A 62 -6.50 -4.88 -3.94
CA VAL A 62 -6.11 -3.54 -4.37
C VAL A 62 -5.72 -2.72 -3.15
N TYR A 63 -4.53 -2.15 -3.16
CA TYR A 63 -3.99 -1.34 -2.07
C TYR A 63 -4.05 0.14 -2.44
N LYS A 64 -4.88 0.92 -1.75
CA LYS A 64 -5.08 2.34 -2.06
C LYS A 64 -4.58 3.21 -0.92
N ALA A 65 -3.83 4.27 -1.23
CA ALA A 65 -3.46 5.26 -0.22
C ALA A 65 -4.71 6.00 0.28
N LYS A 66 -4.86 6.10 1.60
CA LYS A 66 -5.86 6.99 2.19
C LYS A 66 -5.38 8.43 1.99
N THR A 67 -6.27 9.30 1.54
CA THR A 67 -6.04 10.75 1.58
C THR A 67 -6.11 11.23 3.03
N ASP A 68 -5.51 12.38 3.32
CA ASP A 68 -5.55 13.00 4.67
C ASP A 68 -6.99 13.17 5.21
N ASP A 69 -7.97 13.30 4.30
CA ASP A 69 -9.40 13.34 4.61
C ASP A 69 -9.95 11.99 5.12
N GLU A 70 -9.44 10.87 4.61
CA GLU A 70 -9.85 9.52 5.01
C GLU A 70 -9.06 8.96 6.20
N ALA A 71 -7.92 9.55 6.53
CA ALA A 71 -7.13 9.21 7.72
C ALA A 71 -7.65 9.87 9.01
N LYS A 72 -8.59 10.82 8.92
CA LYS A 72 -9.16 11.60 10.04
C LYS A 72 -10.55 11.16 10.51
N LYS A 73 -11.17 10.17 9.85
CA LYS A 73 -12.41 9.52 10.31
C LYS A 73 -12.10 8.31 11.17
#